data_AF-A0A011QJY1-F1
#
_entry.id   AF-A0A011QJY1-F1
#
_cell.length_a   1.000
_cell.length_b   1.000
_cell.length_c   1.000
_cell.angle_alpha   90.00
_cell.angle_beta   90.00
_cell.angle_gamma   90.00
#
_symmetry.space_group_name_H-M   'P 1'
#
loop_
_entity.id
_entity.type
_entity.pdbx_description
1 polymer ?
#
loop_
_entity_poly.entity_id
_entity_poly.type
_entity_poly.pdbx_seq_one_letter_code
_entity_poly.pdbx_strand_id
1 'polypeptide(L)' 'MADNYFYGTGRRKSAVARVFMKRGSGKFVVNGKPVDDF' A
#
# COMPACT_ATOMS: atom_id res chain seq x y z
N MET A 1 11.60 2.55 18.58
CA MET A 1 12.13 2.72 17.20
C MET A 1 10.94 3.14 16.36
N ALA A 2 10.92 4.37 15.83
CA ALA A 2 9.79 4.81 15.01
C ALA A 2 9.80 3.98 13.72
N ASP A 3 8.78 3.13 13.53
CA ASP A 3 8.58 2.47 12.25
C ASP A 3 8.35 3.57 11.21
N ASN A 4 9.35 3.79 10.36
CA ASN A 4 9.27 4.76 9.29
C ASN A 4 8.32 4.21 8.22
N TYR A 5 7.05 4.59 8.34
CA TYR A 5 6.04 4.36 7.32
C TYR A 5 6.21 5.40 6.22
N PHE A 6 6.52 4.94 5.02
CA PHE A 6 6.48 5.75 3.82
C PHE A 6 5.02 5.86 3.37
N TYR A 7 4.46 7.06 3.49
CA TYR A 7 3.11 7.35 3.04
C TYR A 7 3.13 7.84 1.58
N GLY A 8 2.29 7.23 0.75
CA GLY A 8 2.11 7.62 -0.65
C GLY A 8 0.63 7.75 -1.00
N THR A 9 0.30 8.70 -1.86
CA THR A 9 -1.04 8.84 -2.44
C THR A 9 -0.96 8.60 -3.95
N GLY A 10 -1.69 7.60 -4.45
CA GLY A 10 -1.82 7.30 -5.87
C GLY A 10 -3.13 7.84 -6.42
N ARG A 11 -3.12 8.37 -7.65
CA ARG A 11 -4.32 8.87 -8.34
C ARG A 11 -4.29 8.42 -9.80
N ARG A 12 -5.39 7.83 -10.30
CA ARG A 12 -5.57 7.47 -11.72
C ARG A 12 -7.04 7.63 -12.12
N LYS A 13 -7.31 8.47 -13.13
CA LYS A 13 -8.69 8.84 -13.53
C LYS A 13 -9.47 9.35 -12.31
N SER A 14 -10.63 8.75 -12.00
CA SER A 14 -11.44 9.01 -10.81
C SER A 14 -11.02 8.21 -9.57
N ALA A 15 -10.05 7.29 -9.69
CA ALA A 15 -9.61 6.44 -8.59
C ALA A 15 -8.48 7.07 -7.76
N VAL A 16 -8.57 6.92 -6.44
CA VAL A 16 -7.57 7.41 -5.46
C VAL A 16 -7.19 6.27 -4.53
N ALA A 17 -5.89 6.09 -4.30
CA ALA A 17 -5.33 5.07 -3.41
C ALA A 17 -4.42 5.69 -2.34
N ARG A 18 -4.50 5.16 -1.12
CA ARG A 18 -3.60 5.49 -0.01
C ARG A 18 -2.68 4.30 0.23
N VAL A 19 -1.38 4.52 0.15
CA VAL A 19 -0.36 3.48 0.25
C VAL A 19 0.47 3.73 1.50
N PHE A 20 0.61 2.68 2.31
CA PHE A 20 1.50 2.67 3.47
C PHE A 20 2.57 1.61 3.20
N MET A 21 3.82 2.05 3.10
CA MET A 21 4.95 1.16 2.87
C MET A 21 5.85 1.16 4.09
N LYS A 22 6.28 -0.03 4.50
CA LYS A 22 7.31 -0.23 5.52
C LYS A 22 8.34 -1.22 5.00
N ARG A 23 9.59 -1.15 5.47
CA ARG A 23 10.59 -2.19 5.19
C ARG A 23 10.12 -3.49 5.85
N GLY A 24 10.09 -4.59 5.10
CA GLY A 24 9.56 -5.87 5.58
C GLY A 24 9.54 -6.95 4.50
N SER A 25 8.74 -8.00 4.71
CA SER A 25 8.67 -9.24 3.92
C SER A 25 8.11 -9.11 2.51
N GLY A 26 7.90 -7.89 1.99
CA GLY A 26 7.40 -7.67 0.63
C GLY A 26 5.95 -8.10 0.38
N LYS A 27 5.16 -8.34 1.43
CA LYS A 27 3.73 -8.71 1.29
C LYS A 27 2.90 -7.50 0.85
N PHE A 28 2.26 -7.60 -0.31
CA PHE A 28 1.32 -6.59 -0.82
C PHE A 28 -0.12 -6.99 -0.49
N VAL A 29 -0.85 -6.09 0.17
CA VAL A 29 -2.26 -6.29 0.54
C VAL A 29 -3.04 -5.06 0.09
N VAL A 30 -4.11 -5.28 -0.68
CA VAL A 30 -5.01 -4.24 -1.17
C VAL A 30 -6.40 -4.52 -0.59
N ASN A 31 -6.96 -3.58 0.19
CA ASN A 31 -8.26 -3.72 0.84
C ASN A 31 -8.45 -5.03 1.66
N GLY A 32 -7.37 -5.53 2.27
CA GLY A 32 -7.39 -6.77 3.07
C GLY A 32 -7.23 -8.07 2.25
N LYS A 33 -7.10 -7.99 0.92
CA LYS A 33 -6.87 -9.14 0.04
C LYS A 33 -5.44 -9.14 -0.52
N PRO A 34 -4.86 -10.32 -0.80
CA PRO A 34 -3.60 -10.41 -1.53
C PRO A 34 -3.75 -9.83 -2.94
N VAL A 35 -2.66 -9.33 -3.51
CA VAL A 35 -2.66 -8.69 -4.84
C VAL A 35 -3.01 -9.64 -5.98
N ASP A 36 -2.79 -10.95 -5.81
CA ASP A 36 -3.08 -11.97 -6.83
C ASP A 36 -4.58 -12.14 -7.13
N ASP A 37 -5.46 -11.57 -6.30
CA ASP A 37 -6.91 -11.66 -6.43
C ASP A 37 -7.54 -10.51 -7.25
N PHE A 38 -6.73 -9.70 -7.96
CA PHE A 38 -7.15 -8.49 -8.69
C PHE A 38 -6.73 -8.46 -10.16
#